data_AF-A0A7C6JY12-F1
#
_entry.id   AF-A0A7C6JY12-F1
#
_cell.length_a   1.000
_cell.length_b   1.000
_cell.length_c   1.000
_cell.angle_alpha   90.00
_cell.angle_beta   90.00
_cell.angle_gamma   90.00
#
_symmetry.space_group_name_H-M   'P 1'
#
loop_
_entity.id
_entity.type
_entity.pdbx_description
1 polymer ?
#
loop_
_entity_poly.entity_id
_entity_poly.type
_entity_poly.pdbx_seq_one_letter_code
_entity_poly.pdbx_strand_id
1 'polypeptide(L)'
;MKIKKWVYSNEDRQWSEGKPETGAGRQAFVRPNGQRHQKMNGFGGCFNEQGYGALDCLEQAEQEKLLEELFAPGENGCNLTLCRMPIGANDYSFDWYSLNETPGDYEMKHFSLERDRKALIPYIRRAQAYQPGLKLFASPWSPPVWMKNPPVYNWGKLIKTEENLGAYALYFRRFIEEYEKENIHIDQVHVQ
;
A
#
# COMPACT_ATOMS: atom_id res chain seq x y z
N MET A 1 0.84 22.56 -27.70
CA MET A 1 1.19 21.46 -26.79
C MET A 1 1.46 20.24 -27.65
N LYS A 2 2.72 19.80 -27.75
CA LYS A 2 3.05 18.55 -28.44
C LYS A 2 2.85 17.42 -27.43
N ILE A 3 1.97 16.46 -27.72
CA ILE A 3 1.96 15.19 -27.00
C ILE A 3 3.35 14.59 -27.22
N LYS A 4 4.16 14.49 -26.16
CA LYS A 4 5.53 13.96 -26.30
C LYS A 4 5.51 12.46 -26.55
N LYS A 5 4.62 11.73 -25.87
CA LYS A 5 4.46 10.27 -25.95
C LYS A 5 3.11 9.90 -25.33
N TRP A 6 2.38 8.98 -25.93
CA TRP A 6 1.22 8.32 -25.31
C TRP A 6 1.54 6.84 -25.21
N VAL A 7 1.58 6.29 -24.01
CA VAL A 7 1.90 4.89 -23.76
C VAL A 7 0.68 4.22 -23.14
N TYR A 8 0.35 3.02 -23.61
CA TYR A 8 -0.79 2.24 -23.13
C TYR A 8 -0.43 0.76 -23.03
N SER A 9 -1.20 0.04 -22.22
CA SER A 9 -1.19 -1.42 -22.17
C SER A 9 -2.63 -1.93 -22.33
N ASN A 10 -2.80 -3.08 -22.96
CA ASN A 10 -4.05 -3.83 -23.09
C ASN A 10 -3.75 -5.34 -23.05
N GLU A 11 -4.76 -6.18 -23.33
CA GLU A 11 -4.63 -7.64 -23.29
C GLU A 11 -3.54 -8.20 -24.22
N ASP A 12 -3.26 -7.53 -25.35
CA ASP A 12 -2.33 -8.00 -26.37
C ASP A 12 -0.98 -7.27 -26.36
N ARG A 13 -0.89 -6.13 -25.67
CA ARG A 13 0.22 -5.20 -25.79
C ARG A 13 0.57 -4.58 -24.45
N GLN A 14 1.85 -4.60 -24.12
CA GLN A 14 2.39 -3.98 -22.92
C GLN A 14 3.24 -2.76 -23.30
N TRP A 15 3.13 -1.68 -22.52
CA TRP A 15 3.99 -0.48 -22.62
C TRP A 15 4.11 0.08 -24.05
N SER A 16 3.05 -0.03 -24.84
CA SER A 16 3.05 0.28 -26.25
C SER A 16 2.76 1.75 -26.51
N GLU A 17 3.48 2.34 -27.45
CA GLU A 17 3.19 3.70 -27.89
C GLU A 17 1.91 3.73 -28.73
N GLY A 18 0.92 4.50 -28.28
CA GLY A 18 -0.27 4.79 -29.05
C GLY A 18 -0.11 6.05 -29.89
N LYS A 19 -0.83 6.07 -31.02
CA LYS A 19 -1.02 7.28 -31.81
C LYS A 19 -2.31 7.95 -31.32
N PRO A 20 -2.32 9.27 -31.05
CA PRO A 20 -3.55 9.95 -30.69
C PRO A 20 -4.61 9.72 -31.77
N GLU A 21 -5.77 9.18 -31.40
CA GLU A 21 -6.89 9.07 -32.32
C GLU A 21 -7.49 10.45 -32.56
N THR A 22 -7.44 10.92 -33.80
CA THR A 22 -8.18 12.12 -34.22
C THR A 22 -9.58 11.67 -34.64
N GLY A 23 -10.54 11.73 -33.72
CA GLY A 23 -11.95 11.48 -34.07
C GLY A 23 -12.49 12.51 -35.07
N ALA A 24 -13.44 12.10 -35.92
CA ALA A 24 -14.10 12.95 -36.93
C ALA A 24 -15.14 13.93 -36.32
N GLY A 25 -14.87 14.45 -35.13
CA GLY A 25 -15.74 15.35 -34.37
C GLY A 25 -15.12 16.74 -34.14
N ARG A 26 -15.91 17.64 -33.56
CA ARG A 26 -15.48 19.01 -33.20
C ARG A 26 -14.24 18.92 -32.29
N GLN A 27 -13.13 19.53 -32.71
CA GLN A 27 -11.88 19.49 -31.95
C GLN A 27 -12.06 20.09 -30.56
N ALA A 28 -11.90 19.28 -29.52
CA ALA A 28 -11.85 19.75 -28.14
C ALA A 28 -10.39 20.07 -27.78
N PHE A 29 -10.09 21.33 -27.51
CA PHE A 29 -8.76 21.74 -27.05
C PHE A 29 -8.77 21.87 -25.53
N VAL A 30 -8.19 20.90 -24.82
CA VAL A 30 -7.86 21.08 -23.41
C VAL A 30 -6.55 21.86 -23.34
N ARG A 31 -6.59 23.05 -22.71
CA ARG A 31 -5.40 23.88 -22.48
C ARG A 31 -5.33 24.23 -21.00
N PRO A 32 -4.13 24.21 -20.38
CA PRO A 32 -3.96 24.81 -19.06
C PRO A 32 -4.37 26.29 -19.13
N ASN A 33 -5.30 26.71 -18.26
CA ASN A 33 -5.76 28.09 -18.18
C ASN A 33 -4.82 28.98 -17.34
N GLY A 34 -3.68 28.45 -16.89
CA GLY A 34 -2.71 29.13 -16.03
C GLY A 34 -3.05 29.09 -14.53
N GLN A 35 -4.23 28.60 -14.14
CA GLN A 35 -4.60 28.45 -12.74
C GLN A 35 -3.90 27.23 -12.14
N ARG A 36 -3.35 27.40 -10.94
CA ARG A 36 -2.73 26.32 -10.16
C ARG A 36 -3.69 25.83 -9.10
N HIS A 37 -3.74 24.52 -8.91
CA HIS A 37 -4.54 23.87 -7.89
C HIS A 37 -3.62 23.11 -6.91
N GLN A 38 -4.11 22.01 -6.33
CA GLN A 38 -3.37 21.21 -5.36
C GLN A 38 -2.09 20.60 -5.96
N LYS A 39 -1.12 20.37 -5.10
CA LYS A 39 0.04 19.52 -5.42
C LYS A 39 -0.40 18.05 -5.34
N MET A 40 0.00 17.25 -6.34
CA MET A 40 -0.18 15.80 -6.31
C MET A 40 0.99 15.18 -5.54
N ASN A 41 0.68 14.37 -4.53
CA ASN A 41 1.70 13.72 -3.69
C ASN A 41 2.31 12.47 -4.33
N GLY A 42 1.55 11.77 -5.18
CA GLY A 42 1.99 10.57 -5.86
C GLY A 42 0.81 9.71 -6.32
N PHE A 43 1.13 8.62 -7.01
CA PHE A 43 0.21 7.56 -7.41
C PHE A 43 0.85 6.22 -7.05
N GLY A 44 0.03 5.19 -6.81
CA GLY A 44 0.50 3.90 -6.35
C GLY A 44 -0.59 2.85 -6.25
N GLY A 45 -0.22 1.73 -5.63
CA GLY A 45 -1.09 0.59 -5.37
C GLY A 45 -1.14 0.26 -3.88
N CYS A 46 -1.61 -0.95 -3.56
CA CYS A 46 -1.68 -1.45 -2.20
C CYS A 46 -0.86 -2.73 -2.06
N PHE A 47 0.10 -2.75 -1.13
CA PHE A 47 0.74 -3.98 -0.68
C PHE A 47 -0.26 -4.79 0.17
N ASN A 48 -0.39 -6.08 -0.11
CA ASN A 48 -1.20 -7.04 0.64
C ASN A 48 -0.63 -8.45 0.45
N GLU A 49 -0.99 -9.40 1.31
CA GLU A 49 -0.37 -10.74 1.30
C GLU A 49 -0.74 -11.53 0.03
N GLN A 50 -1.99 -11.47 -0.45
CA GLN A 50 -2.39 -12.16 -1.68
C GLN A 50 -1.65 -11.62 -2.91
N GLY A 51 -1.39 -10.31 -2.97
CA GLY A 51 -0.57 -9.68 -4.01
C GLY A 51 0.90 -10.12 -3.94
N TYR A 52 1.43 -10.36 -2.74
CA TYR A 52 2.74 -10.99 -2.59
C TYR A 52 2.74 -12.44 -3.04
N GLY A 53 1.72 -13.22 -2.67
CA GLY A 53 1.56 -14.60 -3.12
C GLY A 53 1.45 -14.73 -4.65
N ALA A 54 0.74 -13.79 -5.29
CA ALA A 54 0.66 -13.72 -6.75
C ALA A 54 2.02 -13.40 -7.39
N LEU A 55 2.80 -12.48 -6.80
CA LEU A 55 4.17 -12.21 -7.23
C LEU A 55 5.05 -13.46 -7.07
N ASP A 56 4.92 -14.16 -5.95
CA ASP A 56 5.74 -15.34 -5.62
C ASP A 56 5.47 -16.56 -6.52
N CYS A 57 4.37 -16.55 -7.26
CA CYS A 57 4.05 -17.57 -8.28
C CYS A 57 4.86 -17.42 -9.58
N LEU A 58 5.55 -16.29 -9.78
CA LEU A 58 6.40 -16.05 -10.94
C LEU A 58 7.84 -16.52 -10.69
N GLU A 59 8.58 -16.80 -11.75
CA GLU A 59 10.03 -17.03 -11.64
C GLU A 59 10.75 -15.76 -11.18
N GLN A 60 11.86 -15.88 -10.45
CA GLN A 60 12.53 -14.74 -9.81
C GLN A 60 12.84 -13.59 -10.80
N ALA A 61 13.27 -13.92 -12.03
CA ALA A 61 13.56 -12.91 -13.04
C ALA A 61 12.31 -12.13 -13.49
N GLU A 62 11.14 -12.78 -13.55
CA GLU A 62 9.87 -12.16 -13.90
C GLU A 62 9.33 -11.31 -12.74
N GLN A 63 9.55 -11.74 -11.50
CA GLN A 63 9.24 -10.95 -10.32
C GLN A 63 10.00 -9.62 -10.31
N GLU A 64 11.32 -9.67 -10.56
CA GLU A 64 12.15 -8.47 -10.62
C GLU A 64 11.73 -7.54 -11.76
N LYS A 65 11.46 -8.11 -12.95
CA LYS A 65 10.94 -7.34 -14.08
C LYS A 65 9.62 -6.64 -13.75
N LEU A 66 8.68 -7.33 -13.11
CA LEU A 66 7.40 -6.74 -12.71
C LEU A 66 7.58 -5.61 -11.69
N LEU A 67 8.44 -5.80 -10.70
CA LEU A 67 8.73 -4.76 -9.70
C LEU A 67 9.43 -3.55 -10.33
N GLU A 68 10.37 -3.76 -11.25
CA GLU A 68 10.99 -2.68 -12.02
C GLU A 68 9.94 -1.91 -12.82
N GLU A 69 9.07 -2.59 -13.57
CA GLU A 69 8.01 -1.95 -14.35
C GLU A 69 7.01 -1.18 -13.47
N LEU A 70 6.74 -1.62 -12.24
CA LEU A 70 5.84 -0.92 -11.33
C LEU A 70 6.51 0.29 -10.66
N PHE A 71 7.74 0.14 -10.16
CA PHE A 71 8.34 1.08 -9.21
C PHE A 71 9.49 1.90 -9.76
N ALA A 72 10.26 1.39 -10.73
CA ALA A 72 11.43 2.09 -11.21
C ALA A 72 11.04 3.43 -11.87
N PRO A 73 11.84 4.49 -11.65
CA PRO A 73 11.64 5.75 -12.34
C PRO A 73 12.01 5.60 -13.82
N GLY A 74 11.20 6.16 -14.72
CA GLY A 74 11.52 6.14 -16.15
C GLY A 74 10.30 6.29 -17.04
N GLU A 75 10.50 6.06 -18.33
CA GLU A 75 9.43 6.07 -19.33
C GLU A 75 8.78 4.70 -19.57
N ASN A 76 9.40 3.62 -19.06
CA ASN A 76 9.00 2.24 -19.33
C ASN A 76 8.45 1.57 -18.06
N GLY A 77 7.43 2.18 -17.45
CA GLY A 77 6.85 1.71 -16.21
C GLY A 77 5.83 2.67 -15.61
N CYS A 78 5.27 2.29 -14.46
CA CYS A 78 4.29 3.07 -13.72
C CYS A 78 4.93 4.17 -12.85
N ASN A 79 6.19 3.98 -12.41
CA ASN A 79 6.86 4.85 -11.43
C ASN A 79 5.97 5.15 -10.21
N LEU A 80 5.45 4.11 -9.57
CA LEU A 80 4.61 4.26 -8.38
C LEU A 80 5.45 4.81 -7.21
N THR A 81 4.99 5.91 -6.60
CA THR A 81 5.71 6.64 -5.54
C THR A 81 4.97 6.73 -4.22
N LEU A 82 3.68 6.38 -4.18
CA LEU A 82 2.84 6.48 -2.98
C LEU A 82 1.92 5.26 -2.88
N CYS A 83 2.28 4.30 -2.04
CA CYS A 83 1.53 3.06 -1.86
C CYS A 83 0.84 2.98 -0.50
N ARG A 84 -0.20 2.14 -0.46
CA ARG A 84 -0.91 1.76 0.75
C ARG A 84 -0.37 0.44 1.31
N MET A 85 -0.41 0.26 2.62
CA MET A 85 -0.31 -1.06 3.27
C MET A 85 -1.33 -1.22 4.41
N PRO A 86 -1.77 -2.44 4.73
CA PRO A 86 -2.63 -2.66 5.89
C PRO A 86 -1.83 -2.66 7.19
N ILE A 87 -2.48 -2.32 8.30
CA ILE A 87 -1.98 -2.60 9.66
C ILE A 87 -2.73 -3.83 10.18
N GLY A 88 -2.05 -4.97 10.29
CA GLY A 88 -2.70 -6.27 10.50
C GLY A 88 -3.39 -6.79 9.23
N ALA A 89 -4.28 -7.78 9.39
CA ALA A 89 -4.96 -8.39 8.23
C ALA A 89 -5.97 -7.45 7.56
N ASN A 90 -6.17 -7.69 6.27
CA ASN A 90 -7.31 -7.24 5.48
C ASN A 90 -7.95 -8.41 4.72
N ASP A 91 -8.94 -8.12 3.89
CA ASP A 91 -9.61 -9.08 3.00
C ASP A 91 -8.70 -9.70 1.91
N TYR A 92 -7.52 -9.12 1.67
CA TYR A 92 -6.45 -9.66 0.82
C TYR A 92 -5.26 -10.21 1.62
N SER A 93 -5.48 -10.63 2.86
CA SER A 93 -4.53 -11.41 3.64
C SER A 93 -4.71 -12.91 3.40
N PHE A 94 -3.73 -13.76 3.73
CA PHE A 94 -3.90 -15.22 3.63
C PHE A 94 -4.86 -15.76 4.70
N ASP A 95 -4.88 -15.12 5.87
CA ASP A 95 -5.80 -15.39 6.98
C ASP A 95 -5.97 -14.14 7.86
N TRP A 96 -6.93 -14.19 8.79
CA TRP A 96 -7.24 -13.06 9.68
C TRP A 96 -6.31 -13.03 10.89
N TYR A 97 -5.70 -11.87 11.15
CA TYR A 97 -4.82 -11.62 12.28
C TYR A 97 -4.80 -10.12 12.65
N SER A 98 -4.29 -9.81 13.84
CA SER A 98 -3.71 -8.51 14.15
C SER A 98 -2.28 -8.68 14.63
N LEU A 99 -1.58 -7.57 14.85
CA LEU A 99 -0.19 -7.58 15.32
C LEU A 99 -0.10 -7.77 16.84
N ASN A 100 -1.22 -7.88 17.56
CA ASN A 100 -1.24 -8.22 18.99
C ASN A 100 -2.56 -8.86 19.43
N GLU A 101 -2.67 -10.18 19.33
CA GLU A 101 -3.86 -10.93 19.71
C GLU A 101 -3.86 -11.46 21.16
N THR A 102 -2.95 -11.00 22.03
CA THR A 102 -2.94 -11.41 23.44
C THR A 102 -3.99 -10.63 24.24
N PRO A 103 -5.06 -11.27 24.78
CA PRO A 103 -6.10 -10.54 25.50
C PRO A 103 -5.57 -9.81 26.73
N GLY A 104 -5.93 -8.54 26.88
CA GLY A 104 -5.51 -7.71 28.02
C GLY A 104 -4.06 -7.22 27.95
N ASP A 105 -3.39 -7.35 26.81
CA ASP A 105 -2.05 -6.81 26.62
C ASP A 105 -2.06 -5.31 26.28
N TYR A 106 -2.53 -4.51 27.24
CA TYR A 106 -2.66 -3.06 27.10
C TYR A 106 -1.32 -2.33 26.92
N GLU A 107 -0.22 -2.95 27.37
CA GLU A 107 1.15 -2.42 27.27
C GLU A 107 1.87 -2.84 25.98
N MET A 108 1.21 -3.59 25.08
CA MET A 108 1.78 -4.06 23.81
C MET A 108 3.06 -4.92 23.97
N LYS A 109 3.15 -5.75 25.02
CA LYS A 109 4.28 -6.64 25.29
C LYS A 109 4.43 -7.76 24.25
N HIS A 110 3.33 -8.19 23.65
CA HIS A 110 3.26 -9.28 22.68
C HIS A 110 3.04 -8.76 21.25
N PHE A 111 3.16 -7.45 21.02
CA PHE A 111 3.12 -6.88 19.67
C PHE A 111 4.23 -7.49 18.80
N SER A 112 3.88 -7.97 17.60
CA SER A 112 4.81 -8.67 16.73
C SER A 112 4.57 -8.41 15.25
N LEU A 113 5.65 -8.18 14.51
CA LEU A 113 5.69 -8.15 13.04
C LEU A 113 6.06 -9.51 12.43
N GLU A 114 6.06 -10.61 13.20
CA GLU A 114 6.43 -11.94 12.68
C GLU A 114 5.59 -12.32 11.45
N ARG A 115 4.32 -11.95 11.44
CA ARG A 115 3.44 -12.19 10.30
C ARG A 115 3.86 -11.38 9.07
N ASP A 116 4.03 -10.08 9.24
CA ASP A 116 4.41 -9.15 8.17
C ASP A 116 5.76 -9.49 7.54
N ARG A 117 6.70 -10.06 8.33
CA ARG A 117 8.00 -10.54 7.84
C ARG A 117 7.91 -11.68 6.82
N LYS A 118 6.77 -12.38 6.75
CA LYS A 118 6.54 -13.48 5.80
C LYS A 118 6.10 -12.97 4.42
N ALA A 119 5.54 -11.76 4.33
CA ALA A 119 4.98 -11.24 3.08
C ALA A 119 5.17 -9.73 2.89
N LEU A 120 4.56 -8.88 3.73
CA LEU A 120 4.51 -7.43 3.50
C LEU A 120 5.90 -6.78 3.54
N ILE A 121 6.72 -7.10 4.54
CA ILE A 121 8.07 -6.51 4.68
C ILE A 121 8.98 -6.88 3.51
N PRO A 122 9.16 -8.16 3.11
CA PRO A 122 9.98 -8.47 1.94
C PRO A 122 9.41 -7.87 0.65
N TYR A 123 8.07 -7.81 0.50
CA TYR A 123 7.45 -7.18 -0.67
C TYR A 123 7.81 -5.69 -0.77
N ILE A 124 7.61 -4.94 0.31
CA ILE A 124 7.88 -3.50 0.36
C ILE A 124 9.37 -3.22 0.13
N ARG A 125 10.27 -3.98 0.76
CA ARG A 125 11.73 -3.80 0.58
C ARG A 125 12.16 -3.99 -0.87
N ARG A 126 11.61 -4.99 -1.56
CA ARG A 126 11.92 -5.21 -2.98
C ARG A 126 11.42 -4.05 -3.86
N ALA A 127 10.24 -3.49 -3.56
CA ALA A 127 9.78 -2.27 -4.22
C ALA A 127 10.69 -1.06 -3.94
N GLN A 128 11.15 -0.88 -2.69
CA GLN A 128 12.05 0.20 -2.30
C GLN A 128 13.42 0.13 -3.00
N ALA A 129 13.87 -1.05 -3.42
CA ALA A 129 15.10 -1.19 -4.19
C ALA A 129 15.03 -0.45 -5.54
N TYR A 130 13.84 -0.42 -6.17
CA TYR A 130 13.58 0.32 -7.40
C TYR A 130 13.08 1.76 -7.15
N GLN A 131 12.40 1.98 -6.04
CA GLN A 131 11.89 3.28 -5.61
C GLN A 131 12.34 3.64 -4.18
N PRO A 132 13.59 4.12 -3.99
CA PRO A 132 14.08 4.49 -2.66
C PRO A 132 13.27 5.60 -1.97
N GLY A 133 12.57 6.42 -2.75
CA GLY A 133 11.68 7.49 -2.26
C GLY A 133 10.22 7.06 -2.08
N LEU A 134 9.93 5.75 -2.05
CA LEU A 134 8.57 5.21 -1.95
C LEU A 134 7.94 5.67 -0.63
N LYS A 135 6.79 6.33 -0.75
CA LYS A 135 5.99 6.76 0.38
C LYS A 135 4.93 5.75 0.72
N LEU A 136 4.68 5.55 2.00
CA LEU A 136 3.69 4.61 2.50
C LEU A 136 2.67 5.30 3.39
N PHE A 137 1.40 5.00 3.13
CA PHE A 137 0.37 5.23 4.13
C PHE A 137 -0.22 3.90 4.59
N ALA A 138 -0.49 3.80 5.87
CA ALA A 138 -0.99 2.59 6.51
C ALA A 138 -2.39 2.81 7.09
N SER A 139 -3.26 1.80 6.98
CA SER A 139 -4.54 1.82 7.70
C SER A 139 -4.96 0.43 8.16
N PRO A 140 -5.51 0.29 9.38
CA PRO A 140 -5.99 -0.98 9.87
C PRO A 140 -7.35 -1.31 9.24
N TRP A 141 -7.60 -2.59 9.01
CA TRP A 141 -8.98 -3.06 8.77
C TRP A 141 -9.73 -3.24 10.08
N SER A 142 -9.01 -3.55 11.15
CA SER A 142 -9.57 -3.84 12.45
C SER A 142 -8.54 -3.67 13.57
N PRO A 143 -8.97 -3.21 14.76
CA PRO A 143 -8.23 -3.43 16.01
C PRO A 143 -8.05 -4.95 16.32
N PRO A 144 -7.15 -5.30 17.25
CA PRO A 144 -7.11 -6.65 17.83
C PRO A 144 -8.47 -7.13 18.34
N VAL A 145 -8.77 -8.43 18.21
CA VAL A 145 -10.14 -8.91 18.46
C VAL A 145 -10.57 -8.76 19.92
N TRP A 146 -9.63 -8.88 20.84
CA TRP A 146 -9.88 -8.73 22.28
C TRP A 146 -10.28 -7.29 22.67
N MET A 147 -10.02 -6.29 21.82
CA MET A 147 -10.48 -4.91 22.02
C MET A 147 -11.89 -4.66 21.45
N LYS A 148 -12.53 -5.66 20.85
CA LYS A 148 -13.78 -5.49 20.09
C LYS A 148 -14.97 -6.22 20.71
N ASN A 149 -16.16 -5.70 20.45
CA ASN A 149 -17.43 -6.35 20.72
C ASN A 149 -18.31 -6.44 19.45
N PRO A 150 -18.64 -7.66 18.99
CA PRO A 150 -18.05 -8.94 19.41
C PRO A 150 -16.58 -9.06 18.98
N PRO A 151 -15.83 -10.02 19.56
CA PRO A 151 -14.40 -10.18 19.29
C PRO A 151 -14.16 -10.89 17.95
N VAL A 152 -14.25 -10.13 16.86
CA VAL A 152 -14.13 -10.64 15.48
C VAL A 152 -13.27 -9.71 14.63
N TYR A 153 -12.64 -10.23 13.58
CA TYR A 153 -11.70 -9.47 12.74
C TYR A 153 -12.36 -8.55 11.72
N ASN A 154 -13.45 -8.97 11.07
CA ASN A 154 -13.98 -8.32 9.87
C ASN A 154 -15.25 -7.48 10.09
N TRP A 155 -15.77 -7.41 11.31
CA TRP A 155 -16.87 -6.52 11.72
C TRP A 155 -16.80 -6.27 13.24
N GLY A 156 -17.85 -5.71 13.84
CA GLY A 156 -17.88 -5.40 15.28
C GLY A 156 -17.35 -4.00 15.58
N LYS A 157 -17.34 -3.62 16.85
CA LYS A 157 -16.99 -2.27 17.29
C LYS A 157 -15.90 -2.31 18.34
N LEU A 158 -14.95 -1.37 18.24
CA LEU A 158 -14.00 -1.12 19.32
C LEU A 158 -14.76 -0.81 20.62
N ILE A 159 -14.42 -1.51 21.70
CA ILE A 159 -14.94 -1.23 23.03
C ILE A 159 -14.24 0.05 23.51
N LYS A 160 -14.98 1.16 23.58
CA LYS A 160 -14.45 2.51 23.84
C LYS A 160 -14.23 2.78 25.34
N THR A 161 -13.33 2.03 25.97
CA THR A 161 -12.80 2.36 27.30
C THR A 161 -11.51 3.15 27.16
N GLU A 162 -11.13 3.92 28.18
CA GLU A 162 -9.87 4.66 28.20
C GLU A 162 -8.67 3.73 28.00
N GLU A 163 -8.68 2.57 28.64
CA GLU A 163 -7.64 1.54 28.53
C GLU A 163 -7.50 1.00 27.10
N ASN A 164 -8.62 0.67 26.43
CA ASN A 164 -8.59 0.19 25.04
C ASN A 164 -8.17 1.28 24.06
N LEU A 165 -8.63 2.52 24.27
CA LEU A 165 -8.23 3.65 23.42
C LEU A 165 -6.73 3.95 23.57
N GLY A 166 -6.22 3.92 24.80
CA GLY A 166 -4.79 4.06 25.09
C GLY A 166 -3.95 2.94 24.49
N ALA A 167 -4.38 1.70 24.67
CA ALA A 167 -3.71 0.53 24.09
C ALA A 167 -3.76 0.55 22.55
N TYR A 168 -4.87 0.93 21.93
CA TYR A 168 -4.96 1.01 20.47
C TYR A 168 -4.11 2.15 19.91
N ALA A 169 -4.02 3.29 20.58
CA ALA A 169 -3.06 4.35 20.21
C ALA A 169 -1.61 3.85 20.31
N LEU A 170 -1.28 3.10 21.38
CA LEU A 170 0.03 2.47 21.52
C LEU A 170 0.30 1.44 20.42
N TYR A 171 -0.71 0.68 20.00
CA TYR A 171 -0.62 -0.28 18.89
C TYR A 171 -0.18 0.40 17.58
N PHE A 172 -0.75 1.56 17.22
CA PHE A 172 -0.28 2.34 16.06
C PHE A 172 1.16 2.84 16.25
N ARG A 173 1.52 3.32 17.44
CA ARG A 173 2.88 3.78 17.73
C ARG A 173 3.89 2.66 17.56
N ARG A 174 3.61 1.47 18.12
CA ARG A 174 4.45 0.27 18.01
C ARG A 174 4.58 -0.17 16.55
N PHE A 175 3.49 -0.13 15.77
CA PHE A 175 3.54 -0.41 14.34
C PHE A 175 4.54 0.49 13.61
N ILE A 176 4.45 1.81 13.79
CA ILE A 176 5.38 2.77 13.15
C ILE A 176 6.83 2.52 13.62
N GLU A 177 7.05 2.40 14.93
CA GLU A 177 8.38 2.18 15.51
C GLU A 177 9.04 0.87 15.05
N GLU A 178 8.27 -0.23 14.96
CA GLU A 178 8.81 -1.52 14.54
C GLU A 178 9.04 -1.58 13.02
N TYR A 179 8.20 -0.95 12.20
CA TYR A 179 8.44 -0.84 10.74
C TYR A 179 9.67 0.03 10.42
N GLU A 180 9.89 1.11 11.19
CA GLU A 180 11.08 1.95 11.05
C GLU A 180 12.36 1.13 11.29
N LYS A 181 12.37 0.21 12.28
CA LYS A 181 13.49 -0.72 12.51
C LYS A 181 13.72 -1.69 11.35
N GLU A 182 12.69 -1.94 10.54
CA GLU A 182 12.78 -2.71 9.31
C GLU A 182 13.20 -1.85 8.11
N ASN A 183 13.61 -0.59 8.31
CA ASN A 183 13.94 0.40 7.29
C ASN A 183 12.76 0.72 6.35
N ILE A 184 11.54 0.63 6.87
CA ILE A 184 10.33 0.98 6.15
C ILE A 184 9.65 2.14 6.87
N HIS A 185 9.75 3.33 6.27
CA HIS A 185 9.16 4.54 6.82
C HIS A 185 7.66 4.60 6.51
N ILE A 186 6.85 4.94 7.51
CA ILE A 186 5.40 5.14 7.36
C ILE A 186 5.10 6.65 7.36
N ASP A 187 4.84 7.23 6.19
CA ASP A 187 4.56 8.67 6.04
C ASP A 187 3.24 9.09 6.69
N GLN A 188 2.23 8.23 6.63
CA GLN A 188 0.86 8.55 7.04
C GLN A 188 0.16 7.33 7.66
N VAL A 189 -0.66 7.58 8.67
CA VAL A 189 -1.56 6.57 9.26
C VAL A 189 -2.99 7.09 9.20
N HIS A 190 -3.90 6.27 8.69
CA HIS A 190 -5.34 6.54 8.71
C HIS A 190 -6.00 5.61 9.73
N VAL A 191 -6.89 6.16 10.56
CA VAL A 191 -7.35 5.50 11.80
C VAL A 191 -8.35 4.36 11.60
N GLN A 192 -9.04 4.32 10.46
CA GLN A 192 -9.91 3.25 9.98
C GLN A 192 -10.35 3.58 8.55
#